data_AF-A0AAJ0IV37-F1
#
_entry.id   AF-A0AAJ0IV37-F1
#
_cell.length_a   1.000
_cell.length_b   1.000
_cell.length_c   1.000
_cell.angle_alpha   90.00
_cell.angle_beta   90.00
_cell.angle_gamma   90.00
#
_symmetry.space_group_name_H-M   'P 1'
#
loop_
_entity.id
_entity.type
_entity.pdbx_description
1 polymer ?
#
loop_
_entity_poly.entity_id
_entity_poly.type
_entity_poly.pdbx_seq_one_letter_code
_entity_poly.pdbx_strand_id
1 'polypeptide(L)'
;MDKQSYTLTIVIAAPGTPLYKDGKQQMVDGEPASSAPGHMFFIIDDGRGKPTSYGFAPINHGEMNGPGKIYNSDSKEYHNPAYSRTIEISKEQYEKLQKFGEEPEKLGFDKEYRDVRNNCVDFTWAALDHAGLHRNKSIDMNVLAGPAGQLLPDVRIPLPFEGLGKDAYRPLRNIHGVESIEAPFPESPLNKEVRHPLPADRSIKQHILSDERQPPSLRNPDHPGHPLFAQAQSHVQALDQANNRQSDARSDNLAGCLAVQSCKMGMDRIDEVRLSEDASRAFAVQNNSKSLGQHDQLRAHVDTVAALNTPLEQSSQSWVQTAAERAQGEQQRQIQQEQSQPQPTRALT
;
A
#
# COMPACT_ATOMS: atom_id res chain seq x y z
N MET A 1 -3.06 -43.74 21.20
CA MET A 1 -3.20 -43.09 19.89
C MET A 1 -2.96 -41.63 20.13
N ASP A 2 -1.86 -41.08 19.63
CA ASP A 2 -1.59 -39.66 19.78
C ASP A 2 -2.70 -38.87 19.09
N LYS A 3 -3.28 -37.93 19.84
CA LYS A 3 -4.34 -37.05 19.36
C LYS A 3 -3.72 -36.17 18.27
N GLN A 4 -4.24 -36.25 17.04
CA GLN A 4 -3.80 -35.36 15.96
C GLN A 4 -4.20 -33.93 16.32
N SER A 5 -3.22 -33.03 16.33
CA SER A 5 -3.42 -31.60 16.54
C SER A 5 -3.31 -30.86 15.22
N TYR A 6 -4.11 -29.81 15.08
CA TYR A 6 -4.13 -28.95 13.90
C TYR A 6 -3.73 -27.56 14.33
N THR A 7 -2.90 -26.89 13.55
CA THR A 7 -2.49 -25.51 13.85
C THR A 7 -2.75 -24.57 12.69
N LEU A 8 -3.00 -23.32 13.05
CA LEU A 8 -3.02 -22.17 12.16
C LEU A 8 -1.90 -21.24 12.60
N THR A 9 -1.05 -20.83 11.67
CA THR A 9 -0.09 -19.75 11.87
C THR A 9 -0.45 -18.58 10.99
N ILE A 10 -0.79 -17.44 11.60
CA ILE A 10 -1.01 -16.18 10.89
C ILE A 10 0.33 -15.45 10.84
N VAL A 11 0.75 -15.03 9.66
CA VAL A 11 2.06 -14.40 9.42
C VAL A 11 1.87 -13.00 8.88
N ILE A 12 2.59 -12.05 9.46
CA ILE A 12 2.62 -10.64 9.07
C ILE A 12 4.07 -10.25 8.77
N ALA A 13 4.36 -10.10 7.48
CA ALA A 13 5.61 -9.56 6.97
C ALA A 13 5.54 -8.03 6.88
N ALA A 14 6.57 -7.35 7.38
CA ALA A 14 6.71 -5.91 7.23
C ALA A 14 7.13 -5.52 5.80
N PRO A 15 6.88 -4.28 5.37
CA PRO A 15 7.68 -3.65 4.32
C PRO A 15 9.18 -3.84 4.56
N GLY A 16 9.92 -4.18 3.51
CA GLY A 16 11.34 -4.51 3.59
C GLY A 16 11.64 -5.94 4.00
N THR A 17 10.64 -6.79 4.29
CA THR A 17 10.89 -8.21 4.59
C THR A 17 11.60 -8.87 3.40
N PRO A 18 12.79 -9.47 3.59
CA PRO A 18 13.55 -10.10 2.52
C PRO A 18 12.77 -11.22 1.84
N LEU A 19 12.82 -11.23 0.50
CA LEU A 19 12.17 -12.26 -0.32
C LEU A 19 13.21 -13.27 -0.81
N TYR A 20 12.95 -14.54 -0.57
CA TYR A 20 13.84 -15.64 -0.94
C TYR A 20 13.19 -16.52 -2.00
N LYS A 21 14.02 -17.16 -2.82
CA LYS A 21 13.63 -18.22 -3.74
C LYS A 21 14.75 -19.25 -3.78
N ASP A 22 14.38 -20.53 -3.60
CA ASP A 22 15.33 -21.65 -3.56
C ASP A 22 16.50 -21.43 -2.58
N GLY A 23 16.21 -20.82 -1.42
CA GLY A 23 17.19 -20.56 -0.36
C GLY A 23 18.14 -19.40 -0.60
N LYS A 24 17.98 -18.64 -1.70
CA LYS A 24 18.74 -17.41 -1.98
C LYS A 24 17.82 -16.20 -1.95
N GLN A 25 18.32 -15.09 -1.43
CA GLN A 25 17.60 -13.83 -1.53
C GLN A 25 17.44 -13.47 -3.02
N GLN A 26 16.21 -13.16 -3.42
CA GLN A 26 15.92 -12.76 -4.78
C GLN A 26 16.61 -11.42 -5.06
N MET A 27 16.96 -11.17 -6.33
CA MET A 27 17.54 -9.89 -6.76
C MET A 27 16.62 -9.30 -7.84
N VAL A 28 16.29 -8.02 -7.69
CA VAL A 28 15.51 -7.26 -8.68
C VAL A 28 16.32 -6.03 -9.02
N ASP A 29 16.63 -5.84 -10.31
CA ASP A 29 17.45 -4.73 -10.81
C ASP A 29 18.81 -4.57 -10.13
N GLY A 30 19.42 -5.69 -9.70
CA GLY A 30 20.72 -5.72 -9.04
C GLY A 30 20.69 -5.48 -7.53
N GLU A 31 19.52 -5.19 -6.96
CA GLU A 31 19.32 -4.98 -5.52
C GLU A 31 18.60 -6.16 -4.87
N PRO A 32 18.86 -6.45 -3.57
CA PRO A 32 18.16 -7.50 -2.84
C PRO A 32 16.65 -7.23 -2.76
N ALA A 33 15.86 -8.18 -3.26
CA ALA A 33 14.41 -8.08 -3.27
C ALA A 33 13.84 -8.14 -1.86
N SER A 34 12.84 -7.30 -1.63
CA SER A 34 12.11 -7.22 -0.38
C SER A 34 10.67 -6.82 -0.62
N SER A 35 9.79 -7.19 0.30
CA SER A 35 8.36 -6.87 0.21
C SER A 35 8.13 -5.35 0.21
N ALA A 36 7.32 -4.84 -0.72
CA ALA A 36 7.07 -3.39 -0.82
C ALA A 36 6.05 -2.90 0.24
N PRO A 37 4.79 -3.37 0.26
CA PRO A 37 3.82 -2.98 1.29
C PRO A 37 3.81 -3.92 2.51
N GLY A 38 4.67 -4.94 2.54
CA GLY A 38 4.54 -6.07 3.47
C GLY A 38 3.58 -7.12 2.91
N HIS A 39 3.29 -8.15 3.71
CA HIS A 39 2.35 -9.20 3.32
C HIS A 39 1.69 -9.82 4.54
N MET A 40 0.43 -10.25 4.40
CA MET A 40 -0.27 -11.01 5.42
C MET A 40 -0.81 -12.29 4.78
N PHE A 41 -0.55 -13.43 5.40
CA PHE A 41 -0.96 -14.73 4.92
C PHE A 41 -1.11 -15.70 6.10
N PHE A 42 -1.66 -16.87 5.84
CA PHE A 42 -1.79 -17.91 6.85
C PHE A 42 -1.18 -19.24 6.41
N ILE A 43 -0.83 -20.06 7.38
CA ILE A 43 -0.28 -21.41 7.21
C ILE A 43 -1.11 -22.35 8.05
N ILE A 44 -1.51 -23.48 7.47
CA ILE A 44 -2.18 -24.56 8.20
C ILE A 44 -1.28 -25.80 8.25
N ASP A 45 -1.31 -26.51 9.37
CA ASP A 45 -0.58 -27.75 9.59
C ASP A 45 -1.47 -28.78 10.29
N ASP A 46 -1.48 -30.01 9.77
CA ASP A 46 -2.22 -31.15 10.31
C ASP A 46 -1.39 -32.06 11.22
N GLY A 47 -0.11 -31.72 11.44
CA GLY A 47 0.83 -32.46 12.27
C GLY A 47 1.31 -33.78 11.64
N ARG A 48 0.98 -34.06 10.38
CA ARG A 48 1.39 -35.28 9.65
C ARG A 48 2.14 -34.97 8.36
N GLY A 49 1.80 -33.87 7.71
CA GLY A 49 2.34 -33.44 6.42
C GLY A 49 3.30 -32.27 6.51
N LYS A 50 3.59 -31.67 5.34
CA LYS A 50 4.23 -30.35 5.28
C LYS A 50 3.15 -29.29 5.48
N PRO A 51 3.39 -28.25 6.29
CA PRO A 51 2.48 -27.12 6.40
C PRO A 51 2.21 -26.49 5.04
N THR A 52 0.97 -26.07 4.80
CA THR A 52 0.56 -25.40 3.56
C THR A 52 0.29 -23.93 3.85
N SER A 53 0.94 -23.03 3.12
CA SER A 53 0.64 -21.60 3.20
C SER A 53 -0.44 -21.21 2.20
N TYR A 54 -1.17 -20.15 2.50
CA TYR A 54 -2.12 -19.50 1.61
C TYR A 54 -2.00 -17.99 1.79
N GLY A 55 -1.48 -17.32 0.77
CA GLY A 55 -1.47 -15.86 0.66
C GLY A 55 -2.10 -15.42 -0.65
N PHE A 56 -2.58 -14.19 -0.69
CA PHE A 56 -3.19 -13.61 -1.89
C PHE A 56 -2.36 -12.43 -2.39
N ALA A 57 -1.96 -12.50 -3.65
CA ALA A 57 -1.15 -11.49 -4.31
C ALA A 57 -1.52 -11.39 -5.80
N PRO A 58 -1.20 -10.29 -6.50
CA PRO A 58 -1.36 -10.20 -7.94
C PRO A 58 -0.54 -11.27 -8.66
N ILE A 59 -1.04 -11.79 -9.78
CA ILE A 59 -0.33 -12.78 -10.63
C ILE A 59 1.03 -12.22 -11.09
N ASN A 60 1.02 -10.96 -11.52
CA ASN A 60 2.23 -10.23 -11.88
C ASN A 60 2.77 -9.56 -10.61
N HIS A 61 3.87 -10.08 -10.09
CA HIS A 61 4.48 -9.53 -8.88
C HIS A 61 4.81 -8.05 -9.05
N GLY A 62 4.31 -7.22 -8.12
CA GLY A 62 4.52 -5.76 -8.12
C GLY A 62 3.37 -4.93 -8.70
N GLU A 63 2.35 -5.55 -9.31
CA GLU A 63 1.13 -4.84 -9.69
C GLU A 63 0.28 -4.51 -8.47
N MET A 64 -0.31 -3.31 -8.41
CA MET A 64 -1.19 -2.92 -7.29
C MET A 64 -2.66 -3.25 -7.54
N ASN A 65 -3.02 -3.50 -8.80
CA ASN A 65 -4.36 -3.92 -9.21
C ASN A 65 -4.25 -4.92 -10.35
N GLY A 66 -5.11 -5.94 -10.36
CA GLY A 66 -5.15 -6.91 -11.45
C GLY A 66 -5.66 -8.28 -11.01
N PRO A 67 -5.61 -9.28 -11.90
CA PRO A 67 -5.93 -10.65 -11.53
C PRO A 67 -5.02 -11.12 -10.39
N GLY A 68 -5.63 -11.50 -9.28
CA GLY A 68 -4.95 -12.06 -8.13
C GLY A 68 -4.87 -13.58 -8.19
N LYS A 69 -3.94 -14.13 -7.42
CA LYS A 69 -3.71 -15.56 -7.29
C LYS A 69 -3.40 -15.91 -5.85
N ILE A 70 -3.83 -17.12 -5.46
CA ILE A 70 -3.42 -17.71 -4.19
C ILE A 70 -2.06 -18.37 -4.36
N TYR A 71 -1.13 -17.98 -3.49
CA TYR A 71 0.21 -18.52 -3.42
C TYR A 71 0.33 -19.45 -2.21
N ASN A 72 0.93 -20.61 -2.46
CA ASN A 72 1.21 -21.66 -1.48
C ASN A 72 2.72 -21.83 -1.24
N SER A 73 3.48 -20.80 -1.59
CA SER A 73 4.92 -20.68 -1.42
C SER A 73 5.32 -19.59 -0.43
N ASP A 74 4.40 -18.73 0.04
CA ASP A 74 4.70 -17.58 0.91
C ASP A 74 5.53 -17.95 2.14
N SER A 75 5.29 -19.10 2.76
CA SER A 75 6.05 -19.56 3.93
C SER A 75 7.54 -19.84 3.65
N LYS A 76 7.92 -20.06 2.39
CA LYS A 76 9.31 -20.24 1.95
C LYS A 76 9.92 -18.97 1.39
N GLU A 77 9.09 -18.02 0.97
CA GLU A 77 9.54 -16.78 0.33
C GLU A 77 9.82 -15.68 1.35
N TYR A 78 8.95 -15.55 2.37
CA TYR A 78 9.06 -14.51 3.39
C TYR A 78 9.91 -14.96 4.58
N HIS A 79 11.16 -14.51 4.61
CA HIS A 79 12.10 -14.84 5.69
C HIS A 79 12.06 -13.79 6.82
N ASN A 80 12.03 -14.25 8.07
CA ASN A 80 11.97 -13.43 9.29
C ASN A 80 10.82 -12.39 9.25
N PRO A 81 9.56 -12.83 9.09
CA PRO A 81 8.42 -11.91 9.12
C PRO A 81 8.37 -11.19 10.46
N ALA A 82 7.91 -9.93 10.46
CA ALA A 82 7.89 -9.10 11.66
C ALA A 82 7.08 -9.72 12.79
N TYR A 83 6.03 -10.46 12.45
CA TYR A 83 5.16 -11.10 13.42
C TYR A 83 4.59 -12.42 12.89
N SER A 84 4.48 -13.42 13.76
CA SER A 84 3.65 -14.59 13.53
C SER A 84 3.00 -15.09 14.80
N ARG A 85 1.77 -15.60 14.68
CA ARG A 85 1.03 -16.22 15.78
C ARG A 85 0.50 -17.58 15.35
N THR A 86 0.96 -18.63 16.02
CA THR A 86 0.47 -19.99 15.89
C THR A 86 -0.56 -20.26 16.98
N ILE A 87 -1.70 -20.82 16.60
CA ILE A 87 -2.73 -21.31 17.53
C ILE A 87 -3.16 -22.73 17.15
N GLU A 88 -3.44 -23.57 18.16
CA GLU A 88 -4.12 -24.84 17.93
C GLU A 88 -5.59 -24.58 17.57
N ILE A 89 -6.07 -25.28 16.54
CA ILE A 89 -7.42 -25.16 16.00
C ILE A 89 -8.09 -26.54 15.91
N SER A 90 -9.42 -26.55 15.75
CA SER A 90 -10.14 -27.79 15.54
C SER A 90 -9.93 -28.33 14.11
N LYS A 91 -10.18 -29.62 13.92
CA LYS A 91 -10.18 -30.24 12.58
C LYS A 91 -11.16 -29.53 11.62
N GLU A 92 -12.33 -29.14 12.12
CA GLU A 92 -13.33 -28.43 11.31
C GLU A 92 -12.83 -27.05 10.86
N GLN A 93 -12.16 -26.31 11.74
CA GLN A 93 -11.55 -25.02 11.41
C GLN A 93 -10.44 -25.18 10.37
N TYR A 94 -9.61 -26.21 10.53
CA TYR A 94 -8.56 -26.56 9.56
C TYR A 94 -9.16 -26.81 8.17
N GLU A 95 -10.20 -27.65 8.07
CA GLU A 95 -10.85 -27.99 6.81
C GLU A 95 -11.52 -26.76 6.15
N LYS A 96 -12.10 -25.85 6.94
CA LYS A 96 -12.65 -24.58 6.45
C LYS A 96 -11.57 -23.65 5.89
N LEU A 97 -10.44 -23.51 6.60
CA LEU A 97 -9.30 -22.71 6.15
C LEU A 97 -8.68 -23.29 4.88
N GLN A 98 -8.51 -24.61 4.82
CA GLN A 98 -8.01 -25.31 3.65
C GLN A 98 -8.91 -25.06 2.43
N LYS A 99 -10.23 -25.28 2.59
CA LYS A 99 -11.20 -25.06 1.53
C LYS A 99 -11.20 -23.62 1.03
N PHE A 100 -11.10 -22.65 1.94
CA PHE A 100 -10.99 -21.24 1.56
C PHE A 100 -9.69 -20.93 0.84
N GLY A 101 -8.57 -21.49 1.29
CA GLY A 101 -7.29 -21.34 0.62
C GLY A 101 -7.25 -21.93 -0.79
N GLU A 102 -7.94 -23.05 -1.02
CA GLU A 102 -7.98 -23.74 -2.32
C GLU A 102 -8.98 -23.11 -3.31
N GLU A 103 -10.17 -22.74 -2.83
CA GLU A 103 -11.30 -22.32 -3.68
C GLU A 103 -12.04 -21.09 -3.12
N PRO A 104 -11.35 -19.95 -2.90
CA PRO A 104 -11.94 -18.78 -2.24
C PRO A 104 -13.12 -18.18 -3.02
N GLU A 105 -13.10 -18.24 -4.36
CA GLU A 105 -14.21 -17.75 -5.19
C GLU A 105 -15.54 -18.46 -4.94
N LYS A 106 -15.51 -19.76 -4.60
CA LYS A 106 -16.72 -20.53 -4.32
C LYS A 106 -17.36 -20.15 -2.99
N LEU A 107 -16.60 -19.42 -2.16
CA LEU A 107 -17.01 -18.92 -0.86
C LEU A 107 -17.27 -17.40 -0.89
N GLY A 108 -17.33 -16.80 -2.09
CA GLY A 108 -17.70 -15.40 -2.30
C GLY A 108 -16.55 -14.41 -2.24
N PHE A 109 -15.29 -14.88 -2.19
CA PHE A 109 -14.13 -13.99 -2.24
C PHE A 109 -13.78 -13.62 -3.69
N ASP A 110 -13.69 -12.32 -3.98
CA ASP A 110 -13.27 -11.81 -5.28
C ASP A 110 -11.76 -12.06 -5.48
N LYS A 111 -11.34 -12.61 -6.61
CA LYS A 111 -9.91 -12.81 -6.92
C LYS A 111 -9.28 -11.63 -7.66
N GLU A 112 -10.00 -10.53 -7.87
CA GLU A 112 -9.42 -9.32 -8.39
C GLU A 112 -8.65 -8.60 -7.28
N TYR A 113 -7.32 -8.61 -7.36
CA TYR A 113 -6.46 -7.92 -6.42
C TYR A 113 -6.63 -6.41 -6.60
N ARG A 114 -6.92 -5.71 -5.50
CA ARG A 114 -7.11 -4.26 -5.47
C ARG A 114 -6.47 -3.71 -4.20
N ASP A 115 -5.33 -3.05 -4.34
CA ASP A 115 -4.46 -2.50 -3.28
C ASP A 115 -5.13 -2.28 -1.90
N VAL A 116 -6.13 -1.40 -1.83
CA VAL A 116 -6.82 -1.01 -0.58
C VAL A 116 -8.26 -1.50 -0.46
N ARG A 117 -8.72 -2.38 -1.36
CA ARG A 117 -10.12 -2.84 -1.39
C ARG A 117 -10.28 -4.36 -1.36
N ASN A 118 -9.27 -5.09 -1.83
CA ASN A 118 -9.25 -6.54 -1.84
C ASN A 118 -7.79 -7.03 -1.95
N ASN A 119 -7.14 -7.21 -0.82
CA ASN A 119 -5.71 -7.51 -0.75
C ASN A 119 -5.38 -8.72 0.15
N CYS A 120 -4.08 -8.93 0.42
CA CYS A 120 -3.59 -10.05 1.23
C CYS A 120 -4.18 -10.09 2.66
N VAL A 121 -4.45 -8.92 3.24
CA VAL A 121 -5.06 -8.78 4.56
C VAL A 121 -6.54 -9.15 4.52
N ASP A 122 -7.29 -8.64 3.53
CA ASP A 122 -8.71 -8.97 3.35
C ASP A 122 -8.90 -10.47 3.12
N PHE A 123 -8.06 -11.07 2.29
CA PHE A 123 -8.04 -12.52 2.07
C PHE A 123 -7.83 -13.30 3.37
N THR A 124 -6.85 -12.89 4.17
CA THR A 124 -6.53 -13.57 5.43
C THR A 124 -7.69 -13.45 6.41
N TRP A 125 -8.26 -12.26 6.59
CA TRP A 125 -9.42 -12.08 7.48
C TRP A 125 -10.65 -12.83 7.00
N ALA A 126 -10.95 -12.82 5.69
CA ALA A 126 -12.06 -13.58 5.13
C ALA A 126 -11.91 -15.10 5.38
N ALA A 127 -10.68 -15.63 5.30
CA ALA A 127 -10.41 -17.02 5.63
C ALA A 127 -10.65 -17.33 7.11
N LEU A 128 -10.15 -16.46 8.00
CA LEU A 128 -10.32 -16.58 9.45
C LEU A 128 -11.80 -16.50 9.86
N ASP A 129 -12.53 -15.53 9.32
CA ASP A 129 -13.96 -15.36 9.55
C ASP A 129 -14.76 -16.57 9.04
N HIS A 130 -14.40 -17.11 7.86
CA HIS A 130 -15.02 -18.34 7.34
C HIS A 130 -14.79 -19.54 8.27
N ALA A 131 -13.65 -19.59 8.96
CA ALA A 131 -13.34 -20.60 9.96
C ALA A 131 -13.91 -20.31 11.36
N GLY A 132 -14.60 -19.19 11.56
CA GLY A 132 -15.14 -18.76 12.86
C GLY A 132 -14.08 -18.28 13.85
N LEU A 133 -12.94 -17.80 13.34
CA LEU A 133 -11.84 -17.24 14.13
C LEU A 133 -11.92 -15.71 14.05
N HIS A 134 -12.55 -15.08 15.03
CA HIS A 134 -12.81 -13.65 15.03
C HIS A 134 -11.84 -12.88 15.93
N ARG A 135 -11.48 -11.67 15.51
CA ARG A 135 -10.77 -10.68 16.32
C ARG A 135 -11.71 -10.03 17.35
N ASN A 136 -11.22 -9.70 18.53
CA ASN A 136 -11.99 -8.91 19.49
C ASN A 136 -12.16 -7.48 18.98
N LYS A 137 -13.40 -6.97 19.01
CA LYS A 137 -13.76 -5.64 18.51
C LYS A 137 -13.13 -4.55 19.39
N SER A 138 -12.13 -3.83 18.89
CA SER A 138 -11.61 -2.61 19.53
C SER A 138 -11.29 -1.53 18.49
N ILE A 139 -11.61 -0.28 18.80
CA ILE A 139 -11.23 0.92 18.01
C ILE A 139 -10.20 1.74 18.80
N ASP A 140 -9.26 2.32 18.06
CA ASP A 140 -8.32 3.35 18.52
C ASP A 140 -9.05 4.66 18.88
N MET A 141 -8.93 5.09 20.14
CA MET A 141 -9.47 6.38 20.62
C MET A 141 -8.88 7.62 19.92
N ASN A 142 -7.80 7.48 19.15
CA ASN A 142 -7.24 8.53 18.31
C ASN A 142 -8.18 8.98 17.18
N VAL A 143 -9.16 8.16 16.80
CA VAL A 143 -10.11 8.47 15.71
C VAL A 143 -11.33 9.26 16.22
N LEU A 144 -11.74 9.09 17.47
CA LEU A 144 -13.00 9.68 17.96
C LEU A 144 -12.85 11.11 18.51
N ALA A 145 -11.69 11.47 19.08
CA ALA A 145 -11.52 12.71 19.83
C ALA A 145 -10.88 13.88 19.03
N GLY A 146 -10.52 13.66 17.75
CA GLY A 146 -9.70 14.62 17.02
C GLY A 146 -8.40 14.96 17.79
N PRO A 147 -7.78 16.13 17.58
CA PRO A 147 -6.49 16.47 18.17
C PRO A 147 -6.47 16.51 19.71
N ALA A 148 -7.63 16.46 20.39
CA ALA A 148 -7.73 16.43 21.84
C ALA A 148 -7.54 15.02 22.45
N GLY A 149 -7.56 13.95 21.65
CA GLY A 149 -7.41 12.56 22.12
C GLY A 149 -5.99 12.14 22.50
N GLN A 150 -4.97 12.91 22.13
CA GLN A 150 -3.55 12.56 22.26
C GLN A 150 -3.01 12.54 23.71
N LEU A 151 -3.84 12.82 24.72
CA LEU A 151 -3.41 13.04 26.11
C LEU A 151 -4.00 12.05 27.14
N LEU A 152 -4.75 11.03 26.71
CA LEU A 152 -5.34 10.05 27.64
C LEU A 152 -4.56 8.73 27.62
N PRO A 153 -4.26 8.12 28.80
CA PRO A 153 -3.75 6.76 28.85
C PRO A 153 -4.80 5.77 28.34
N ASP A 154 -4.35 4.69 27.69
CA ASP A 154 -5.17 3.67 27.01
C ASP A 154 -6.32 3.15 27.88
N VAL A 155 -7.53 3.65 27.65
CA VAL A 155 -8.78 3.13 28.23
C VAL A 155 -9.76 2.87 27.08
N ARG A 156 -10.20 1.62 26.91
CA ARG A 156 -11.12 1.20 25.83
C ARG A 156 -12.34 0.46 26.39
N ILE A 157 -13.54 0.84 25.94
CA ILE A 157 -14.85 0.26 26.33
C ILE A 157 -15.37 -0.65 25.20
N PRO A 158 -15.86 -1.87 25.46
CA PRO A 158 -16.28 -2.83 24.43
C PRO A 158 -17.70 -2.55 23.88
N LEU A 159 -17.85 -2.35 22.56
CA LEU A 159 -19.17 -2.32 21.86
C LEU A 159 -19.08 -2.79 20.37
N PRO A 160 -20.21 -3.16 19.73
CA PRO A 160 -20.26 -4.07 18.60
C PRO A 160 -20.50 -3.36 17.25
N PHE A 161 -19.46 -3.01 16.49
CA PHE A 161 -19.58 -2.80 15.04
C PHE A 161 -18.24 -2.96 14.31
N GLU A 162 -18.29 -3.44 13.06
CA GLU A 162 -17.13 -3.66 12.18
C GLU A 162 -16.50 -2.33 11.76
N GLY A 163 -15.19 -2.19 11.97
CA GLY A 163 -14.46 -0.94 11.76
C GLY A 163 -14.31 -0.56 10.29
N LEU A 164 -14.95 0.56 9.90
CA LEU A 164 -14.82 1.27 8.61
C LEU A 164 -13.60 2.22 8.60
N GLY A 165 -12.40 1.69 8.86
CA GLY A 165 -11.16 2.48 8.89
C GLY A 165 -10.17 2.06 7.81
N LYS A 166 -9.57 3.02 7.10
CA LYS A 166 -8.53 2.79 6.08
C LYS A 166 -7.20 2.22 6.62
N ASP A 167 -7.18 1.83 7.88
CA ASP A 167 -6.03 1.31 8.62
C ASP A 167 -5.92 -0.22 8.56
N ALA A 168 -6.99 -0.90 8.14
CA ALA A 168 -7.05 -2.36 8.01
C ALA A 168 -6.15 -2.92 6.89
N TYR A 169 -5.64 -2.08 5.97
CA TYR A 169 -4.97 -2.53 4.75
C TYR A 169 -3.47 -2.79 4.89
N ARG A 170 -2.85 -2.42 6.02
CA ARG A 170 -1.40 -2.57 6.24
C ARG A 170 -1.12 -3.79 7.10
N PRO A 171 -0.25 -4.73 6.68
CA PRO A 171 0.05 -5.94 7.44
C PRO A 171 0.42 -5.66 8.90
N LEU A 172 1.32 -4.71 9.15
CA LEU A 172 1.79 -4.38 10.51
C LEU A 172 0.67 -3.87 11.45
N ARG A 173 -0.38 -3.22 10.93
CA ARG A 173 -1.50 -2.73 11.76
C ARG A 173 -2.47 -3.83 12.18
N ASN A 174 -2.36 -5.01 11.59
CA ASN A 174 -3.21 -6.14 11.91
C ASN A 174 -2.65 -7.02 13.04
N ILE A 175 -1.44 -6.72 13.56
CA ILE A 175 -0.83 -7.48 14.66
C ILE A 175 -1.78 -7.55 15.86
N HIS A 176 -2.29 -6.41 16.34
CA HIS A 176 -3.24 -6.39 17.47
C HIS A 176 -4.55 -7.11 17.16
N GLY A 177 -5.04 -7.01 15.91
CA GLY A 177 -6.19 -7.80 15.47
C GLY A 177 -5.93 -9.29 15.60
N VAL A 178 -4.76 -9.76 15.17
CA VAL A 178 -4.35 -11.16 15.26
C VAL A 178 -4.13 -11.60 16.70
N GLU A 179 -3.50 -10.78 17.55
CA GLU A 179 -3.35 -11.04 19.00
C GLU A 179 -4.69 -11.20 19.71
N SER A 180 -5.70 -10.46 19.26
CA SER A 180 -7.02 -10.45 19.87
C SER A 180 -7.89 -11.67 19.56
N ILE A 181 -7.46 -12.53 18.63
CA ILE A 181 -8.19 -13.78 18.31
C ILE A 181 -8.12 -14.71 19.52
N GLU A 182 -9.27 -15.19 19.98
CA GLU A 182 -9.34 -16.21 21.02
C GLU A 182 -8.91 -17.56 20.46
N ALA A 183 -7.90 -18.18 21.07
CA ALA A 183 -7.46 -19.51 20.66
C ALA A 183 -8.54 -20.55 21.02
N PRO A 184 -8.97 -21.40 20.09
CA PRO A 184 -9.94 -22.48 20.37
C PRO A 184 -9.48 -23.42 21.50
N PHE A 185 -8.16 -23.57 21.66
CA PHE A 185 -7.53 -24.30 22.75
C PHE A 185 -6.51 -23.38 23.46
N PRO A 186 -6.93 -22.52 24.42
CA PRO A 186 -6.07 -21.50 25.03
C PRO A 186 -4.83 -22.07 25.73
N GLU A 187 -4.98 -23.21 26.41
CA GLU A 187 -3.91 -23.89 27.16
C GLU A 187 -3.05 -24.82 26.30
N SER A 188 -3.19 -24.76 24.97
CA SER A 188 -2.40 -25.60 24.08
C SER A 188 -0.92 -25.22 24.13
N PRO A 189 0.01 -26.18 24.30
CA PRO A 189 1.45 -25.92 24.20
C PRO A 189 1.89 -25.58 22.78
N LEU A 190 1.01 -25.74 21.77
CA LEU A 190 1.28 -25.38 20.38
C LEU A 190 1.04 -23.88 20.12
N ASN A 191 0.36 -23.18 21.02
CA ASN A 191 0.14 -21.75 20.91
C ASN A 191 1.48 -21.01 21.09
N LYS A 192 1.86 -20.22 20.08
CA LYS A 192 3.14 -19.52 20.06
C LYS A 192 3.02 -18.19 19.36
N GLU A 193 3.76 -17.20 19.85
CA GLU A 193 3.93 -15.91 19.20
C GLU A 193 5.41 -15.65 18.96
N VAL A 194 5.73 -15.09 17.79
CA VAL A 194 7.10 -14.72 17.41
C VAL A 194 7.09 -13.30 16.87
N ARG A 195 8.05 -12.50 17.34
CA ARG A 195 8.28 -11.12 16.89
C ARG A 195 9.73 -10.97 16.47
N HIS A 196 9.95 -10.37 15.32
CA HIS A 196 11.27 -10.00 14.83
C HIS A 196 11.38 -8.48 14.73
N PRO A 197 12.60 -7.90 14.90
CA PRO A 197 12.80 -6.49 14.64
C PRO A 197 12.46 -6.17 13.17
N LEU A 198 11.96 -4.96 12.93
CA LEU A 198 11.73 -4.48 11.56
C LEU A 198 13.06 -4.43 10.80
N PRO A 199 13.07 -4.68 9.47
CA PRO A 199 14.30 -4.62 8.68
C PRO A 199 14.96 -3.23 8.82
N ALA A 200 16.26 -3.22 9.10
CA ALA A 200 17.02 -1.99 9.33
C ALA A 200 17.28 -1.21 8.03
N ASP A 201 17.43 -1.91 6.91
CA ASP A 201 17.77 -1.35 5.59
C ASP A 201 16.51 -1.02 4.75
N ARG A 202 15.40 -0.66 5.40
CA ARG A 202 14.18 -0.26 4.69
C ARG A 202 14.45 0.99 3.86
N SER A 203 14.12 0.94 2.57
CA SER A 203 14.14 2.13 1.73
C SER A 203 13.15 3.19 2.24
N ILE A 204 13.36 4.46 1.87
CA ILE A 204 12.44 5.56 2.23
C ILE A 204 11.00 5.24 1.79
N LYS A 205 10.81 4.61 0.62
CA LYS A 205 9.51 4.13 0.13
C LYS A 205 8.89 3.11 1.10
N GLN A 206 9.67 2.15 1.57
CA GLN A 206 9.20 1.13 2.52
C GLN A 206 8.89 1.72 3.90
N HIS A 207 9.64 2.71 4.37
CA HIS A 207 9.31 3.44 5.59
C HIS A 207 7.98 4.18 5.48
N ILE A 208 7.70 4.85 4.36
CA ILE A 208 6.42 5.54 4.11
C ILE A 208 5.24 4.56 4.06
N LEU A 209 5.48 3.35 3.54
CA LEU A 209 4.48 2.28 3.49
C LEU A 209 4.27 1.57 4.84
N SER A 210 5.27 1.55 5.74
CA SER A 210 5.25 0.81 7.03
C SER A 210 4.93 1.64 8.27
N ASP A 211 5.58 2.79 8.46
CA ASP A 211 5.63 3.46 9.78
C ASP A 211 4.60 4.60 9.87
N GLU A 212 4.04 4.77 11.07
CA GLU A 212 2.93 5.65 11.50
C GLU A 212 3.03 7.15 11.21
N ARG A 213 4.09 7.66 10.58
CA ARG A 213 4.09 9.08 10.22
C ARG A 213 3.16 9.21 9.02
N GLN A 214 2.11 10.04 9.15
CA GLN A 214 1.43 10.56 7.96
C GLN A 214 2.47 10.84 6.89
N PRO A 215 2.23 10.44 5.61
CA PRO A 215 3.21 10.69 4.56
C PRO A 215 3.65 12.14 4.71
N PRO A 216 4.97 12.41 4.78
CA PRO A 216 5.44 13.74 5.09
C PRO A 216 4.74 14.68 4.13
N SER A 217 4.10 15.71 4.69
CA SER A 217 3.28 16.64 3.89
C SER A 217 4.08 17.07 2.66
N LEU A 218 3.40 17.31 1.53
CA LEU A 218 4.02 17.90 0.34
C LEU A 218 4.78 19.22 0.67
N ARG A 219 4.47 19.88 1.79
CA ARG A 219 5.23 21.02 2.32
C ARG A 219 6.63 20.70 2.79
N ASN A 220 6.91 19.46 3.16
CA ASN A 220 8.20 19.04 3.67
C ASN A 220 9.22 19.01 2.52
N PRO A 221 10.34 19.75 2.60
CA PRO A 221 11.40 19.73 1.59
C PRO A 221 11.93 18.35 1.21
N ASP A 222 11.90 17.40 2.15
CA ASP A 222 12.41 16.04 1.94
C ASP A 222 11.40 15.14 1.19
N HIS A 223 10.18 15.61 0.92
CA HIS A 223 9.17 14.85 0.19
C HIS A 223 9.48 14.83 -1.32
N PRO A 224 9.42 13.68 -2.01
CA PRO A 224 9.76 13.59 -3.44
C PRO A 224 8.87 14.44 -4.36
N GLY A 225 7.65 14.76 -3.92
CA GLY A 225 6.74 15.69 -4.60
C GLY A 225 6.86 17.15 -4.18
N HIS A 226 7.74 17.47 -3.24
CA HIS A 226 7.95 18.84 -2.80
C HIS A 226 8.35 19.79 -3.92
N PRO A 227 9.22 19.43 -4.89
CA PRO A 227 9.60 20.34 -5.96
C PRO A 227 8.41 20.82 -6.80
N LEU A 228 7.53 19.90 -7.23
CA LEU A 228 6.32 20.26 -7.98
C LEU A 228 5.32 21.03 -7.10
N PHE A 229 5.18 20.65 -5.83
CA PHE A 229 4.34 21.38 -4.88
C PHE A 229 4.82 22.82 -4.67
N ALA A 230 6.11 23.04 -4.44
CA ALA A 230 6.68 24.36 -4.22
C ALA A 230 6.53 25.26 -5.45
N GLN A 231 6.70 24.70 -6.65
CA GLN A 231 6.44 25.42 -7.91
C GLN A 231 4.96 25.77 -8.06
N ALA A 232 4.06 24.79 -7.89
CA ALA A 232 2.61 25.04 -7.94
C ALA A 232 2.19 26.09 -6.90
N GLN A 233 2.71 26.01 -5.68
CA GLN A 233 2.42 26.93 -4.60
C GLN A 233 2.85 28.36 -4.95
N SER A 234 4.07 28.55 -5.45
CA SER A 234 4.57 29.86 -5.90
C SER A 234 3.65 30.48 -6.98
N HIS A 235 3.25 29.69 -7.98
CA HIS A 235 2.36 30.16 -9.04
C HIS A 235 0.94 30.43 -8.58
N VAL A 236 0.38 29.61 -7.67
CA VAL A 236 -0.94 29.87 -7.07
C VAL A 236 -0.91 31.13 -6.20
N GLN A 237 0.18 31.36 -5.47
CA GLN A 237 0.34 32.59 -4.68
C GLN A 237 0.43 33.84 -5.58
N ALA A 238 1.16 33.76 -6.69
CA ALA A 238 1.20 34.84 -7.68
C ALA A 238 -0.19 35.08 -8.31
N LEU A 239 -0.95 34.01 -8.58
CA LEU A 239 -2.31 34.08 -9.08
C LEU A 239 -3.26 34.73 -8.05
N ASP A 240 -3.16 34.38 -6.77
CA ASP A 240 -3.93 35.01 -5.69
C ASP A 240 -3.65 36.52 -5.64
N GLN A 241 -2.38 36.91 -5.65
CA GLN A 241 -1.96 38.31 -5.63
C GLN A 241 -2.50 39.09 -6.85
N ALA A 242 -2.43 38.50 -8.05
CA ALA A 242 -2.98 39.11 -9.26
C ALA A 242 -4.51 39.31 -9.19
N ASN A 243 -5.21 38.51 -8.39
CA ASN A 243 -6.65 38.61 -8.15
C ASN A 243 -7.00 39.37 -6.86
N ASN A 244 -6.05 40.11 -6.26
CA ASN A 244 -6.22 40.85 -5.01
C ASN A 244 -6.70 39.96 -3.84
N ARG A 245 -6.31 38.68 -3.85
CA ARG A 245 -6.60 37.69 -2.81
C ARG A 245 -5.32 37.42 -2.02
N GLN A 246 -5.46 37.29 -0.70
CA GLN A 246 -4.37 36.80 0.13
C GLN A 246 -4.33 35.27 0.09
N SER A 247 -3.14 34.69 -0.09
CA SER A 247 -2.98 33.24 -0.06
C SER A 247 -3.23 32.66 1.33
N ASP A 248 -3.91 31.52 1.35
CA ASP A 248 -4.36 30.84 2.57
C ASP A 248 -4.17 29.31 2.44
N ALA A 249 -4.67 28.56 3.42
CA ALA A 249 -4.59 27.09 3.39
C ALA A 249 -5.25 26.47 2.16
N ARG A 250 -6.23 27.15 1.54
CA ARG A 250 -6.90 26.64 0.33
C ARG A 250 -6.01 26.84 -0.90
N SER A 251 -5.20 27.89 -0.94
CA SER A 251 -4.14 28.06 -1.94
C SER A 251 -3.17 26.88 -1.92
N ASP A 252 -2.82 26.41 -0.72
CA ASP A 252 -1.94 25.24 -0.56
C ASP A 252 -2.62 23.92 -0.93
N ASN A 253 -3.91 23.77 -0.64
CA ASN A 253 -4.73 22.64 -1.10
C ASN A 253 -4.74 22.54 -2.63
N LEU A 254 -5.00 23.67 -3.32
CA LEU A 254 -4.98 23.75 -4.77
C LEU A 254 -3.61 23.39 -5.34
N ALA A 255 -2.53 23.93 -4.76
CA ALA A 255 -1.16 23.60 -5.14
C ALA A 255 -0.85 22.10 -4.97
N GLY A 256 -1.33 21.48 -3.87
CA GLY A 256 -1.20 20.05 -3.64
C GLY A 256 -1.87 19.20 -4.72
N CYS A 257 -3.12 19.51 -5.08
CA CYS A 257 -3.83 18.82 -6.15
C CYS A 257 -3.15 18.99 -7.52
N LEU A 258 -2.66 20.20 -7.83
CA LEU A 258 -1.92 20.48 -9.06
C LEU A 258 -0.61 19.70 -9.13
N ALA A 259 0.12 19.58 -8.02
CA ALA A 259 1.34 18.79 -7.96
C ALA A 259 1.07 17.31 -8.27
N VAL A 260 0.07 16.70 -7.61
CA VAL A 260 -0.33 15.31 -7.85
C VAL A 260 -0.72 15.09 -9.32
N GLN A 261 -1.57 15.96 -9.86
CA GLN A 261 -2.00 15.82 -11.25
C GLN A 261 -0.84 16.03 -12.24
N SER A 262 0.08 16.94 -11.95
CA SER A 262 1.28 17.16 -12.77
C SER A 262 2.20 15.93 -12.77
N CYS A 263 2.37 15.29 -11.61
CA CYS A 263 3.07 14.01 -11.50
C CYS A 263 2.40 12.95 -12.40
N LYS A 264 1.08 12.82 -12.32
CA LYS A 264 0.30 11.86 -13.13
C LYS A 264 0.49 12.07 -14.63
N MET A 265 0.57 13.33 -15.06
CA MET A 265 0.73 13.71 -16.46
C MET A 265 2.18 13.61 -16.95
N GLY A 266 3.12 13.15 -16.13
CA GLY A 266 4.52 13.00 -16.50
C GLY A 266 5.27 14.33 -16.56
N MET A 267 4.80 15.36 -15.85
CA MET A 267 5.48 16.65 -15.78
C MET A 267 6.65 16.58 -14.78
N ASP A 268 7.75 17.23 -15.13
CA ASP A 268 8.97 17.31 -14.31
C ASP A 268 9.09 18.66 -13.59
N ARG A 269 8.38 19.68 -14.10
CA ARG A 269 8.26 21.00 -13.49
C ARG A 269 6.91 21.63 -13.81
N ILE A 270 6.56 22.66 -13.06
CA ILE A 270 5.43 23.55 -13.35
C ILE A 270 6.01 24.93 -13.59
N ASP A 271 5.86 25.42 -14.81
CA ASP A 271 6.34 26.74 -15.22
C ASP A 271 5.26 27.82 -15.04
N GLU A 272 3.99 27.41 -14.98
CA GLU A 272 2.86 28.32 -14.83
C GLU A 272 1.61 27.64 -14.29
N VAL A 273 0.79 28.38 -13.55
CA VAL A 273 -0.59 27.99 -13.20
C VAL A 273 -1.58 29.02 -13.76
N ARG A 274 -2.62 28.55 -14.46
CA ARG A 274 -3.67 29.39 -15.06
C ARG A 274 -5.06 28.90 -14.65
N LEU A 275 -6.02 29.81 -14.59
CA LEU A 275 -7.44 29.46 -14.49
C LEU A 275 -8.07 29.42 -15.88
N SER A 276 -9.14 28.64 -16.04
CA SER A 276 -10.07 28.79 -17.16
C SER A 276 -10.77 30.15 -17.11
N GLU A 277 -11.37 30.58 -18.22
CA GLU A 277 -12.10 31.87 -18.30
C GLU A 277 -13.21 31.99 -17.25
N ASP A 278 -13.87 30.88 -16.92
CA ASP A 278 -14.92 30.77 -15.90
C ASP A 278 -14.38 30.40 -14.50
N ALA A 279 -13.06 30.26 -14.35
CA ALA A 279 -12.35 29.79 -13.17
C ALA A 279 -12.76 28.39 -12.64
N SER A 280 -13.55 27.61 -13.39
CA SER A 280 -13.96 26.26 -12.99
C SER A 280 -12.79 25.27 -12.93
N ARG A 281 -11.71 25.53 -13.68
CA ARG A 281 -10.51 24.69 -13.71
C ARG A 281 -9.24 25.48 -13.50
N ALA A 282 -8.29 24.86 -12.81
CA ALA A 282 -6.92 25.32 -12.72
C ALA A 282 -6.01 24.40 -13.53
N PHE A 283 -5.08 24.98 -14.29
CA PHE A 283 -4.15 24.28 -15.15
C PHE A 283 -2.73 24.51 -14.68
N ALA A 284 -1.96 23.44 -14.52
CA ALA A 284 -0.50 23.49 -14.42
C ALA A 284 0.10 23.26 -15.81
N VAL A 285 1.06 24.10 -16.19
CA VAL A 285 1.68 24.09 -17.52
C VAL A 285 3.18 23.90 -17.40
N GLN A 286 3.74 23.03 -18.24
CA GLN A 286 5.16 22.90 -18.49
C GLN A 286 5.45 23.31 -19.93
N ASN A 287 6.23 24.35 -20.11
CA ASN A 287 6.60 24.91 -21.40
C ASN A 287 7.80 24.16 -21.99
N ASN A 288 7.75 23.78 -23.27
CA ASN A 288 8.94 23.30 -23.95
C ASN A 288 9.85 24.47 -24.36
N SER A 289 11.06 24.53 -23.79
CA SER A 289 12.06 25.56 -24.09
C SER A 289 12.62 25.52 -25.52
N LYS A 290 12.36 24.44 -26.28
CA LYS A 290 12.82 24.26 -27.67
C LYS A 290 11.74 24.55 -28.72
N SER A 291 10.50 24.85 -28.31
CA SER A 291 9.40 25.11 -29.23
C SER A 291 9.05 26.60 -29.24
N LEU A 292 9.07 27.22 -30.42
CA LEU A 292 8.67 28.63 -30.64
C LEU A 292 7.14 28.80 -30.74
N GLY A 293 6.35 27.75 -30.50
CA GLY A 293 4.88 27.76 -30.63
C GLY A 293 4.14 27.14 -29.43
N GLN A 294 2.87 27.49 -29.25
CA GLN A 294 1.99 27.04 -28.15
C GLN A 294 1.62 25.54 -28.19
N HIS A 295 2.12 24.79 -29.18
CA HIS A 295 1.67 23.41 -29.49
C HIS A 295 2.47 22.30 -28.80
N ASP A 296 3.46 22.64 -27.98
CA ASP A 296 4.32 21.65 -27.30
C ASP A 296 4.41 21.93 -25.80
N GLN A 297 3.24 21.96 -25.14
CA GLN A 297 3.11 22.19 -23.70
C GLN A 297 2.47 20.96 -23.06
N LEU A 298 3.06 20.46 -21.96
CA LEU A 298 2.35 19.53 -21.09
C LEU A 298 1.41 20.31 -20.18
N ARG A 299 0.18 19.82 -20.05
CA ARG A 299 -0.86 20.45 -19.24
C ARG A 299 -1.52 19.43 -18.33
N ALA A 300 -1.54 19.73 -17.04
CA ALA A 300 -2.36 19.06 -16.03
C ALA A 300 -3.50 20.00 -15.63
N HIS A 301 -4.67 19.45 -15.25
CA HIS A 301 -5.78 20.27 -14.79
C HIS A 301 -6.52 19.65 -13.61
N VAL A 302 -7.08 20.50 -12.76
CA VAL A 302 -7.93 20.12 -11.64
C VAL A 302 -9.19 20.98 -11.63
N ASP A 303 -10.28 20.47 -11.07
CA ASP A 303 -11.45 21.28 -10.75
C ASP A 303 -11.08 22.24 -9.61
N THR A 304 -11.26 23.54 -9.81
CA THR A 304 -10.75 24.57 -8.89
C THR A 304 -11.42 24.45 -7.52
N VAL A 305 -12.74 24.26 -7.47
CA VAL A 305 -13.50 24.24 -6.21
C VAL A 305 -13.20 22.96 -5.43
N ALA A 306 -13.17 21.81 -6.10
CA ALA A 306 -12.79 20.54 -5.49
C ALA A 306 -11.35 20.61 -4.96
N ALA A 307 -10.41 21.16 -5.74
CA ALA A 307 -9.01 21.26 -5.34
C ALA A 307 -8.80 22.18 -4.14
N LEU A 308 -9.46 23.35 -4.10
CA LEU A 308 -9.41 24.26 -2.93
C LEU A 308 -9.94 23.60 -1.64
N ASN A 309 -10.85 22.63 -1.76
CA ASN A 309 -11.48 21.93 -0.65
C ASN A 309 -10.87 20.55 -0.36
N THR A 310 -9.82 20.15 -1.09
CA THR A 310 -9.10 18.90 -0.85
C THR A 310 -7.93 19.18 0.08
N PRO A 311 -7.93 18.68 1.33
CA PRO A 311 -6.84 18.95 2.27
C PRO A 311 -5.49 18.51 1.71
N LEU A 312 -4.45 19.30 1.97
CA LEU A 312 -3.10 19.00 1.50
C LEU A 312 -2.59 17.63 1.97
N GLU A 313 -3.03 17.16 3.13
CA GLU A 313 -2.74 15.83 3.65
C GLU A 313 -3.26 14.73 2.71
N GLN A 314 -4.45 14.93 2.13
CA GLN A 314 -5.04 14.02 1.15
C GLN A 314 -4.23 14.03 -0.15
N SER A 315 -3.82 15.19 -0.65
CA SER A 315 -2.94 15.27 -1.83
C SER A 315 -1.56 14.66 -1.58
N SER A 316 -1.03 14.79 -0.35
CA SER A 316 0.23 14.15 0.05
C SER A 316 0.14 12.63 0.02
N GLN A 317 -1.01 12.06 0.41
CA GLN A 317 -1.29 10.63 0.26
C GLN A 317 -1.43 10.23 -1.22
N SER A 318 -2.20 10.99 -2.01
CA SER A 318 -2.41 10.70 -3.44
C SER A 318 -1.13 10.77 -4.27
N TRP A 319 -0.18 11.63 -3.88
CA TRP A 319 1.13 11.71 -4.53
C TRP A 319 1.87 10.37 -4.50
N VAL A 320 1.87 9.69 -3.35
CA VAL A 320 2.58 8.40 -3.18
C VAL A 320 2.07 7.39 -4.20
N GLN A 321 0.75 7.32 -4.37
CA GLN A 321 0.11 6.43 -5.33
C GLN A 321 0.46 6.81 -6.77
N THR A 322 0.34 8.09 -7.11
CA THR A 322 0.58 8.58 -8.49
C THR A 322 2.05 8.44 -8.91
N ALA A 323 2.99 8.69 -8.00
CA ALA A 323 4.41 8.54 -8.27
C ALA A 323 4.81 7.08 -8.52
N ALA A 324 4.17 6.13 -7.81
CA ALA A 324 4.38 4.70 -8.04
C ALA A 324 3.86 4.27 -9.43
N GLU A 325 2.65 4.69 -9.79
CA GLU A 325 2.06 4.41 -11.11
C GLU A 325 2.93 4.96 -12.26
N ARG A 326 3.46 6.18 -12.11
CA ARG A 326 4.34 6.80 -13.12
C ARG A 326 5.63 6.01 -13.33
N ALA A 327 6.33 5.68 -12.24
CA ALA A 327 7.61 4.99 -12.32
C ALA A 327 7.48 3.64 -13.05
N GLN A 328 6.39 2.91 -12.80
CA GLN A 328 6.12 1.63 -13.47
C GLN A 328 5.80 1.80 -14.97
N GLY A 329 5.00 2.82 -15.33
CA GLY A 329 4.70 3.11 -16.73
C GLY A 329 5.91 3.57 -17.56
N GLU A 330 6.86 4.27 -16.93
CA GLU A 330 8.13 4.64 -17.55
C GLU A 330 9.04 3.42 -17.78
N GLN A 331 9.11 2.51 -16.80
CA GLN A 331 9.87 1.25 -16.89
C GLN A 331 9.33 0.34 -18.00
N GLN A 332 8.01 0.20 -18.13
CA GLN A 332 7.40 -0.56 -19.25
C GLN A 332 7.70 0.06 -20.61
N ARG A 333 7.69 1.40 -20.74
CA ARG A 333 8.04 2.08 -22.00
C ARG A 333 9.49 1.86 -22.41
N GLN A 334 10.43 1.84 -21.47
CA GLN A 334 11.84 1.56 -21.76
C GLN A 334 12.06 0.12 -22.24
N ILE A 335 11.45 -0.87 -21.57
CA ILE A 335 11.55 -2.28 -21.96
C ILE A 335 11.02 -2.50 -23.39
N GLN A 336 9.93 -1.81 -23.76
CA GLN A 336 9.35 -1.92 -25.10
C GLN A 336 10.19 -1.21 -26.18
N GLN A 337 10.90 -0.12 -25.83
CA GLN A 337 11.83 0.56 -26.75
C GLN A 337 13.12 -0.24 -26.99
N GLU A 338 13.65 -0.95 -25.98
CA GLU A 338 14.83 -1.81 -26.13
C GLU A 338 14.57 -3.06 -26.99
N GLN A 339 13.35 -3.63 -26.93
CA GLN A 339 12.96 -4.73 -27.80
C GLN A 339 12.70 -4.31 -29.25
N SER A 340 12.59 -3.01 -29.53
CA SER A 340 12.28 -2.47 -30.85
C SER A 340 13.51 -1.97 -31.63
N GLN A 341 14.73 -2.06 -31.07
CA GLN A 341 15.95 -1.69 -31.79
C GLN A 341 16.43 -2.85 -32.69
N PRO A 342 16.56 -2.66 -34.02
CA PRO A 342 17.06 -3.70 -34.92
C PRO A 342 18.55 -3.99 -34.64
N GLN A 343 18.89 -5.27 -34.51
CA GLN A 343 20.28 -5.74 -34.37
C GLN A 343 21.15 -5.22 -35.53
N PRO A 344 22.37 -4.71 -35.28
CA PRO A 344 23.25 -4.27 -36.33
C PRO A 344 23.67 -5.47 -37.19
N THR A 345 23.37 -5.39 -38.48
CA THR A 345 23.71 -6.39 -39.50
C THR A 345 25.21 -6.66 -39.48
N ARG A 346 25.60 -7.88 -39.08
CA ARG A 346 26.98 -8.33 -39.08
C ARG A 346 27.43 -8.51 -40.54
N ALA A 347 28.22 -7.57 -41.05
CA ALA A 347 28.86 -7.68 -42.35
C ALA A 347 29.82 -8.87 -42.35
N LEU A 348 29.56 -9.85 -43.20
CA LEU A 348 30.47 -10.96 -43.51
C LEU A 348 31.41 -10.48 -44.63
N THR A 349 32.71 -10.45 -44.30
CA THR A 349 33.85 -10.37 -45.23
C THR A 349 33.97 -11.59 -46.11
#